data_AF-A0A8R1DG01-F1
#
_entry.id   AF-A0A8R1DG01-F1
#
_cell.length_a   1.000
_cell.length_b   1.000
_cell.length_c   1.000
_cell.angle_alpha   90.00
_cell.angle_beta   90.00
_cell.angle_gamma   90.00
#
_symmetry.space_group_name_H-M   'P 1'
#
loop_
_entity.id
_entity.type
_entity.pdbx_description
1 polymer ?
#
loop_
_entity_poly.entity_id
_entity_poly.type
_entity_poly.pdbx_seq_one_letter_code
_entity_poly.pdbx_strand_id
1 'polypeptide(L)'
;MSRTYLDQKATRDLRLKLRSDAEQRRTFDGSKISAFLGVPYAKPPVGSRRFKMAEMIDRWSGEMEARTLAKTCYLTIDTAFPQFPGAEMWNPPGTISEDCLNMNIWVPEEHDGSVMVWIYGGGFFSGTPSLDLYSGTVLAAKEHSIVVNVNYRLGPFGFLYFGDDSPIQGNMGLMDQQLALRWVHENIGAFGGDRSKVTLFGESAGSASATAHLFAPNSHKYFRNIIAKSGSIINSWASATPPTMLDLSLRLAKKVNCSSTDMNVVAKCLSNVPAHLVQAEADNISGDIGPPMTFAYVPVSSDANFFQGDVFQKLANKQFKKDVNIIFGSVKDEGTYWLPYYMAQPKYGFAFNHTISAEDPHNRALITRAHYDESMRAFMPYFAGSGLVLNAFMNAYEHVSTSAVAEERYRDGVARFLGDLFFTCSLIDFADLISDNIFGNVYMYYFTYRSSANPWPRWMGVMHGYEIEYAFGQPYWRPHLYDQAQIDDEKRLSSIIMQIWANFANTGKIDSFWPRYNKIERKALELGESTLRGKHRVISDVHGGFCRMIDEAKAFVKQKSVNDCRSTRKSDSATSTTSSSSPIATLFVISLSIAITCIKL
;
A
#
# COMPACT_ATOMS: atom_id res chain seq x y z
N MET A 1 0.95 42.20 -19.46
CA MET A 1 1.47 41.38 -20.58
C MET A 1 1.59 39.95 -20.10
N SER A 2 0.69 39.09 -20.58
CA SER A 2 0.57 37.67 -20.23
C SER A 2 1.73 36.88 -20.83
N ARG A 3 2.66 36.39 -20.00
CA ARG A 3 3.64 35.37 -20.43
C ARG A 3 2.95 34.01 -20.31
N THR A 4 2.53 33.48 -21.44
CA THR A 4 2.10 32.08 -21.61
C THR A 4 3.19 31.14 -21.11
N TYR A 5 2.83 30.28 -20.14
CA TYR A 5 3.72 29.39 -19.37
C TYR A 5 4.25 28.15 -20.12
N LEU A 6 4.27 28.19 -21.45
CA LEU A 6 4.96 27.19 -22.26
C LEU A 6 6.02 27.92 -23.05
N ASP A 7 7.27 27.90 -22.54
CA ASP A 7 8.41 28.33 -23.33
C ASP A 7 8.43 27.49 -24.62
N GLN A 8 8.15 28.14 -25.75
CA GLN A 8 8.14 27.48 -27.06
C GLN A 8 9.48 26.81 -27.38
N LYS A 9 10.58 27.18 -26.70
CA LYS A 9 11.88 26.51 -26.84
C LYS A 9 12.01 25.16 -26.12
N ALA A 10 11.17 24.86 -25.12
CA ALA A 10 11.24 23.59 -24.38
C ALA A 10 10.47 22.42 -25.04
N THR A 11 9.78 22.66 -26.16
CA THR A 11 8.79 21.72 -26.74
C THR A 11 9.34 20.67 -27.70
N ARG A 12 10.67 20.48 -27.80
CA ARG A 12 11.23 19.60 -28.85
C ARG A 12 11.24 18.10 -28.57
N ASP A 13 10.88 17.63 -27.36
CA ASP A 13 10.97 16.19 -27.05
C ASP A 13 9.84 15.62 -26.17
N LEU A 14 8.67 16.27 -26.14
CA LEU A 14 7.53 15.73 -25.41
C LEU A 14 6.80 14.67 -26.24
N ARG A 15 6.57 13.49 -25.65
CA ARG A 15 5.62 12.52 -26.22
C ARG A 15 4.19 13.04 -26.26
N LEU A 16 3.87 14.12 -25.53
CA LEU A 16 2.55 14.75 -25.48
C LEU A 16 2.70 16.27 -25.59
N LYS A 17 2.17 16.86 -26.67
CA LYS A 17 2.01 18.31 -26.74
C LYS A 17 0.68 18.67 -26.07
N LEU A 18 0.74 19.34 -24.93
CA LEU A 18 -0.45 19.83 -24.22
C LEU A 18 -0.89 21.16 -24.84
N ARG A 19 -2.19 21.33 -25.04
CA ARG A 19 -2.74 22.63 -25.49
C ARG A 19 -2.55 23.67 -24.38
N SER A 20 -2.17 24.90 -24.73
CA SER A 20 -1.93 25.96 -23.73
C SER A 20 -3.17 26.36 -22.93
N ASP A 21 -4.37 26.11 -23.44
CA ASP A 21 -5.60 26.31 -22.69
C ASP A 21 -6.04 25.07 -21.92
N ALA A 22 -5.57 23.85 -22.25
CA ALA A 22 -6.01 22.58 -21.67
C ALA A 22 -5.70 22.41 -20.17
N GLU A 23 -4.88 23.28 -19.59
CA GLU A 23 -4.64 23.33 -18.14
C GLU A 23 -5.86 23.90 -17.38
N GLN A 24 -6.19 23.32 -16.23
CA GLN A 24 -7.11 23.97 -15.30
C GLN A 24 -6.30 24.88 -14.38
N ARG A 25 -6.41 26.20 -14.59
CA ARG A 25 -5.80 27.19 -13.70
C ARG A 25 -6.62 27.31 -12.42
N ARG A 26 -5.95 27.13 -11.29
CA ARG A 26 -6.53 27.33 -9.95
C ARG A 26 -5.69 28.39 -9.23
N THR A 27 -6.33 29.18 -8.39
CA THR A 27 -5.60 30.06 -7.46
C THR A 27 -5.86 29.56 -6.05
N PHE A 28 -4.80 29.28 -5.30
CA PHE A 28 -4.87 28.90 -3.91
C PHE A 28 -3.86 29.74 -3.13
N ASP A 29 -4.33 30.48 -2.12
CA ASP A 29 -3.49 31.31 -1.25
C ASP A 29 -2.58 32.29 -2.04
N GLY A 30 -3.12 32.88 -3.12
CA GLY A 30 -2.38 33.77 -4.03
C GLY A 30 -1.47 33.08 -5.05
N SER A 31 -1.16 31.79 -4.88
CA SER A 31 -0.38 30.98 -5.82
C SER A 31 -1.26 30.45 -6.96
N LYS A 32 -0.81 30.60 -8.21
CA LYS A 32 -1.48 30.02 -9.38
C LYS A 32 -0.94 28.61 -9.64
N ILE A 33 -1.83 27.65 -9.80
CA ILE A 33 -1.52 26.25 -10.07
C ILE A 33 -2.10 25.86 -11.44
N SER A 34 -1.25 25.29 -12.29
CA SER A 34 -1.67 24.61 -13.51
C SER A 34 -1.87 23.13 -13.23
N ALA A 35 -3.11 22.65 -13.37
CA ALA A 35 -3.43 21.23 -13.27
C ALA A 35 -3.58 20.60 -14.66
N PHE A 36 -2.84 19.51 -14.89
CA PHE A 36 -2.92 18.65 -16.06
C PHE A 36 -3.46 17.29 -15.62
N LEU A 37 -4.73 17.04 -15.92
CA LEU A 37 -5.49 15.91 -15.41
C LEU A 37 -5.67 14.86 -16.51
N GLY A 38 -5.53 13.57 -16.15
CA GLY A 38 -5.76 12.46 -17.07
C GLY A 38 -4.68 12.26 -18.14
N VAL A 39 -3.45 12.71 -17.90
CA VAL A 39 -2.32 12.60 -18.84
C VAL A 39 -1.95 11.11 -19.05
N PRO A 40 -2.10 10.51 -20.25
CA PRO A 40 -1.75 9.11 -20.49
C PRO A 40 -0.24 8.92 -20.51
N TYR A 41 0.28 7.93 -19.80
CA TYR A 41 1.70 7.56 -19.91
C TYR A 41 1.92 6.25 -20.67
N ALA A 42 0.86 5.48 -20.88
CA ALA A 42 0.90 4.21 -21.59
C ALA A 42 -0.23 4.09 -22.60
N LYS A 43 -0.07 3.16 -23.53
CA LYS A 43 -1.17 2.70 -24.38
C LYS A 43 -2.23 2.01 -23.52
N PRO A 44 -3.52 2.11 -23.87
CA PRO A 44 -4.58 1.44 -23.13
C PRO A 44 -4.34 -0.07 -23.04
N PRO A 45 -4.31 -0.68 -21.84
CA PRO A 45 -4.06 -2.11 -21.65
C PRO A 45 -5.33 -2.94 -21.89
N VAL A 46 -6.02 -2.69 -23.00
CA VAL A 46 -7.30 -3.32 -23.38
C VAL A 46 -7.12 -4.42 -24.42
N GLY A 47 -8.08 -5.33 -24.52
CA GLY A 47 -8.11 -6.39 -25.52
C GLY A 47 -6.83 -7.24 -25.49
N SER A 48 -6.09 -7.31 -26.60
CA SER A 48 -4.86 -8.10 -26.70
C SER A 48 -3.68 -7.56 -25.88
N ARG A 49 -3.79 -6.35 -25.30
CA ARG A 49 -2.83 -5.77 -24.35
C ARG A 49 -3.20 -6.04 -22.89
N ARG A 50 -4.42 -6.55 -22.63
CA ARG A 50 -4.81 -6.92 -21.27
C ARG A 50 -3.82 -7.94 -20.71
N PHE A 51 -3.43 -7.75 -19.45
CA PHE A 51 -2.42 -8.55 -18.73
C PHE A 51 -1.00 -8.51 -19.31
N LYS A 52 -0.71 -7.74 -20.36
CA LYS A 52 0.67 -7.59 -20.85
C LYS A 52 1.36 -6.43 -20.15
N MET A 53 2.69 -6.40 -20.25
CA MET A 53 3.46 -5.21 -19.88
C MET A 53 2.92 -3.98 -20.62
N ALA A 54 2.81 -2.86 -19.91
CA ALA A 54 2.37 -1.63 -20.52
C ALA A 54 3.40 -1.13 -21.54
N GLU A 55 2.89 -0.67 -22.68
CA GLU A 55 3.68 0.01 -23.69
C GLU A 55 3.60 1.51 -23.45
N MET A 56 4.73 2.20 -23.54
CA MET A 56 4.76 3.66 -23.50
C MET A 56 3.82 4.26 -24.55
N ILE A 57 3.13 5.35 -24.22
CA ILE A 57 2.28 6.07 -25.17
C ILE A 57 3.09 6.50 -26.41
N ASP A 58 2.48 6.43 -27.59
CA ASP A 58 3.10 6.96 -28.81
C ASP A 58 3.21 8.50 -28.74
N ARG A 59 4.03 9.09 -29.61
CA ARG A 59 4.07 10.56 -29.73
C ARG A 59 2.70 11.05 -30.19
N TRP A 60 2.11 11.95 -29.42
CA TRP A 60 0.82 12.55 -29.71
C TRP A 60 0.92 13.51 -30.88
N SER A 61 0.09 13.30 -31.90
CA SER A 61 -0.06 14.23 -33.01
C SER A 61 -1.06 15.33 -32.63
N GLY A 62 -0.67 16.60 -32.79
CA GLY A 62 -1.53 17.72 -32.42
C GLY A 62 -1.46 18.03 -30.93
N GLU A 63 -2.55 18.53 -30.36
CA GLU A 63 -2.60 18.93 -28.95
C GLU A 63 -3.54 18.01 -28.15
N MET A 64 -3.19 17.72 -26.89
CA MET A 64 -4.01 16.93 -25.98
C MET A 64 -4.71 17.83 -24.95
N GLU A 65 -5.99 17.54 -24.69
CA GLU A 65 -6.75 18.14 -23.60
C GLU A 65 -6.56 17.34 -22.30
N ALA A 66 -6.11 18.01 -21.23
CA ALA A 66 -5.76 17.41 -19.94
C ALA A 66 -6.56 18.05 -18.80
N ARG A 67 -7.89 18.02 -18.91
CA ARG A 67 -8.83 18.62 -17.94
C ARG A 67 -9.63 17.63 -17.11
N THR A 68 -9.69 16.39 -17.56
CA THR A 68 -10.50 15.34 -16.93
C THR A 68 -9.60 14.50 -16.04
N LEU A 69 -10.02 14.29 -14.79
CA LEU A 69 -9.31 13.40 -13.87
C LEU A 69 -9.03 12.04 -14.50
N ALA A 70 -7.85 11.49 -14.20
CA ALA A 70 -7.49 10.13 -14.60
C ALA A 70 -8.61 9.14 -14.21
N LYS A 71 -9.03 8.32 -15.18
CA LYS A 71 -10.03 7.26 -14.97
C LYS A 71 -9.49 6.26 -13.95
N THR A 72 -10.37 5.63 -13.17
CA THR A 72 -9.96 4.60 -12.21
C THR A 72 -9.74 3.28 -12.93
N CYS A 73 -8.65 2.57 -12.59
CA CYS A 73 -8.46 1.21 -13.11
C CYS A 73 -9.54 0.27 -12.60
N TYR A 74 -9.77 -0.84 -13.31
CA TYR A 74 -10.84 -1.77 -12.96
C TYR A 74 -10.69 -2.30 -11.52
N LEU A 75 -11.76 -2.13 -10.73
CA LEU A 75 -11.90 -2.57 -9.35
C LEU A 75 -13.39 -2.74 -9.02
N THR A 76 -13.69 -3.40 -7.90
CA THR A 76 -15.03 -3.41 -7.30
C THR A 76 -15.14 -2.32 -6.23
N ILE A 77 -16.18 -1.51 -6.33
CA ILE A 77 -16.47 -0.42 -5.37
C ILE A 77 -16.82 -1.03 -4.02
N ASP A 78 -16.27 -0.48 -2.93
CA ASP A 78 -16.63 -0.90 -1.59
C ASP A 78 -18.06 -0.46 -1.26
N THR A 79 -18.91 -1.44 -0.97
CA THR A 79 -20.31 -1.24 -0.57
C THR A 79 -20.61 -1.87 0.79
N ALA A 80 -19.60 -2.12 1.63
CA ALA A 80 -19.81 -2.69 2.96
C ALA A 80 -20.57 -1.73 3.89
N PHE A 81 -20.31 -0.43 3.75
CA PHE A 81 -20.93 0.64 4.54
C PHE A 81 -21.46 1.75 3.61
N PRO A 82 -22.55 1.50 2.87
CA PRO A 82 -23.10 2.48 1.93
C PRO A 82 -23.50 3.78 2.64
N GLN A 83 -23.27 4.91 1.99
CA GLN A 83 -23.52 6.28 2.48
C GLN A 83 -22.72 6.66 3.73
N PHE A 84 -21.73 5.87 4.13
CA PHE A 84 -20.87 6.20 5.26
C PHE A 84 -19.59 6.89 4.78
N PRO A 85 -19.37 8.17 5.12
CA PRO A 85 -18.26 8.94 4.56
C PRO A 85 -16.88 8.33 4.81
N GLY A 86 -16.68 7.65 5.95
CA GLY A 86 -15.39 7.04 6.30
C GLY A 86 -15.01 5.83 5.46
N ALA A 87 -15.98 5.18 4.82
CA ALA A 87 -15.75 4.12 3.84
C ALA A 87 -15.74 4.70 2.41
N GLU A 88 -16.73 5.51 2.07
CA GLU A 88 -16.90 6.04 0.71
C GLU A 88 -15.80 7.03 0.27
N MET A 89 -15.09 7.68 1.21
CA MET A 89 -13.96 8.55 0.85
C MET A 89 -12.82 7.82 0.10
N TRP A 90 -12.75 6.50 0.21
CA TRP A 90 -11.77 5.65 -0.48
C TRP A 90 -12.29 5.11 -1.82
N ASN A 91 -13.58 5.28 -2.11
CA ASN A 91 -14.18 4.88 -3.37
C ASN A 91 -13.86 5.88 -4.49
N PRO A 92 -13.74 5.42 -5.74
CA PRO A 92 -13.39 6.30 -6.84
C PRO A 92 -14.54 7.28 -7.18
N PRO A 93 -14.26 8.58 -7.38
CA PRO A 93 -15.28 9.58 -7.74
C PRO A 93 -15.65 9.56 -9.23
N GLY A 94 -14.97 8.74 -10.04
CA GLY A 94 -15.03 8.79 -11.50
C GLY A 94 -15.23 7.45 -12.18
N THR A 95 -15.11 7.45 -13.51
CA THR A 95 -15.35 6.27 -14.34
C THR A 95 -14.30 5.18 -14.11
N ILE A 96 -14.77 3.94 -13.94
CA ILE A 96 -13.95 2.74 -13.92
C ILE A 96 -13.74 2.25 -15.36
N SER A 97 -12.48 1.97 -15.73
CA SER A 97 -12.09 1.62 -17.09
C SER A 97 -10.79 0.81 -17.09
N GLU A 98 -10.61 -0.07 -18.08
CA GLU A 98 -9.30 -0.70 -18.32
C GLU A 98 -8.34 0.25 -19.04
N ASP A 99 -8.85 1.16 -19.86
CA ASP A 99 -8.11 2.33 -20.33
C ASP A 99 -7.98 3.31 -19.16
N CYS A 100 -6.96 3.09 -18.32
CA CYS A 100 -6.76 3.82 -17.07
C CYS A 100 -5.33 4.28 -16.80
N LEU A 101 -4.34 3.93 -17.65
CA LEU A 101 -2.91 4.23 -17.42
C LEU A 101 -2.58 5.70 -17.68
N ASN A 102 -3.11 6.55 -16.80
CA ASN A 102 -3.04 8.00 -16.81
C ASN A 102 -2.48 8.53 -15.48
N MET A 103 -2.16 9.82 -15.43
CA MET A 103 -1.74 10.51 -14.21
C MET A 103 -2.35 11.91 -14.12
N ASN A 104 -2.36 12.47 -12.92
CA ASN A 104 -2.73 13.86 -12.67
C ASN A 104 -1.47 14.62 -12.22
N ILE A 105 -1.24 15.82 -12.73
CA ILE A 105 -0.05 16.64 -12.47
C ILE A 105 -0.47 18.03 -12.03
N TRP A 106 0.07 18.53 -10.92
CA TRP A 106 -0.12 19.90 -10.44
C TRP A 106 1.21 20.63 -10.43
N VAL A 107 1.27 21.76 -11.13
CA VAL A 107 2.47 22.58 -11.29
C VAL A 107 2.18 23.98 -10.73
N PRO A 108 2.84 24.41 -9.65
CA PRO A 108 2.74 25.78 -9.17
C PRO A 108 3.51 26.73 -10.08
N GLU A 109 3.04 27.98 -10.21
CA GLU A 109 3.69 29.04 -11.01
C GLU A 109 5.14 29.26 -10.54
N GLU A 110 5.36 29.28 -9.23
CA GLU A 110 6.69 29.31 -8.62
C GLU A 110 6.99 27.96 -7.98
N HIS A 111 8.03 27.28 -8.47
CA HIS A 111 8.45 25.98 -7.96
C HIS A 111 9.98 25.85 -7.90
N ASP A 112 10.48 25.00 -7.00
CA ASP A 112 11.92 24.75 -6.81
C ASP A 112 12.46 23.56 -7.65
N GLY A 113 11.58 23.00 -8.49
CA GLY A 113 11.84 21.87 -9.37
C GLY A 113 11.73 20.51 -8.69
N SER A 114 11.44 20.44 -7.39
CA SER A 114 11.15 19.16 -6.73
C SER A 114 9.89 18.51 -7.29
N VAL A 115 9.91 17.18 -7.39
CA VAL A 115 8.80 16.39 -7.95
C VAL A 115 8.41 15.32 -6.96
N MET A 116 7.18 15.37 -6.47
CA MET A 116 6.60 14.38 -5.56
C MET A 116 5.63 13.49 -6.34
N VAL A 117 5.98 12.21 -6.46
CA VAL A 117 5.18 11.21 -7.19
C VAL A 117 4.41 10.34 -6.19
N TRP A 118 3.10 10.53 -6.15
CA TRP A 118 2.17 9.78 -5.30
C TRP A 118 1.81 8.44 -5.93
N ILE A 119 2.05 7.38 -5.18
CA ILE A 119 1.56 6.02 -5.47
C ILE A 119 0.51 5.69 -4.40
N TYR A 120 -0.75 5.56 -4.80
CA TYR A 120 -1.85 5.31 -3.87
C TYR A 120 -1.87 3.85 -3.35
N GLY A 121 -2.46 3.68 -2.17
CA GLY A 121 -2.66 2.39 -1.48
C GLY A 121 -3.89 1.60 -1.96
N GLY A 122 -4.52 0.81 -1.09
CA GLY A 122 -5.70 -0.02 -1.44
C GLY A 122 -5.40 -1.51 -1.63
N GLY A 123 -4.41 -2.05 -0.92
CA GLY A 123 -4.13 -3.50 -0.89
C GLY A 123 -3.82 -4.14 -2.25
N PHE A 124 -3.44 -3.35 -3.25
CA PHE A 124 -3.30 -3.72 -4.66
C PHE A 124 -4.60 -4.11 -5.39
N PHE A 125 -5.76 -4.10 -4.73
CA PHE A 125 -7.06 -4.43 -5.34
C PHE A 125 -7.98 -3.22 -5.53
N SER A 126 -7.73 -2.11 -4.84
CA SER A 126 -8.52 -0.87 -4.93
C SER A 126 -7.63 0.38 -4.99
N GLY A 127 -8.26 1.55 -5.15
CA GLY A 127 -7.60 2.85 -5.17
C GLY A 127 -7.61 3.54 -6.53
N THR A 128 -7.28 4.84 -6.52
CA THR A 128 -7.23 5.69 -7.72
C THR A 128 -6.38 6.94 -7.45
N PRO A 129 -5.67 7.49 -8.46
CA PRO A 129 -4.95 8.76 -8.30
C PRO A 129 -5.87 9.99 -8.21
N SER A 130 -7.18 9.79 -8.39
CA SER A 130 -8.19 10.83 -8.57
C SER A 130 -9.12 11.00 -7.37
N LEU A 131 -8.81 10.42 -6.21
CA LEU A 131 -9.57 10.71 -4.98
C LEU A 131 -9.46 12.21 -4.65
N ASP A 132 -10.54 12.79 -4.13
CA ASP A 132 -10.58 14.17 -3.66
C ASP A 132 -9.49 14.45 -2.61
N LEU A 133 -9.24 13.45 -1.75
CA LEU A 133 -8.18 13.41 -0.74
C LEU A 133 -6.78 13.65 -1.33
N TYR A 134 -6.52 13.20 -2.56
CA TYR A 134 -5.20 13.25 -3.20
C TYR A 134 -5.03 14.47 -4.12
N SER A 135 -5.92 15.46 -4.07
CA SER A 135 -5.76 16.69 -4.86
C SER A 135 -4.42 17.36 -4.53
N GLY A 136 -3.50 17.38 -5.50
CA GLY A 136 -2.18 18.00 -5.33
C GLY A 136 -2.21 19.53 -5.24
N THR A 137 -3.39 20.17 -5.27
CA THR A 137 -3.53 21.63 -5.36
C THR A 137 -2.90 22.35 -4.17
N VAL A 138 -3.20 21.92 -2.94
CA VAL A 138 -2.72 22.61 -1.73
C VAL A 138 -1.24 22.34 -1.51
N LEU A 139 -0.83 21.07 -1.60
CA LEU A 139 0.58 20.67 -1.45
C LEU A 139 1.48 21.40 -2.46
N ALA A 140 1.08 21.44 -3.74
CA ALA A 140 1.83 22.19 -4.75
C ALA A 140 1.88 23.70 -4.44
N ALA A 141 0.75 24.29 -4.05
CA ALA A 141 0.66 25.73 -3.80
C ALA A 141 1.48 26.20 -2.60
N LYS A 142 1.47 25.45 -1.50
CA LYS A 142 2.15 25.85 -0.26
C LYS A 142 3.64 25.51 -0.26
N GLU A 143 4.01 24.40 -0.91
CA GLU A 143 5.36 23.86 -0.82
C GLU A 143 6.17 23.95 -2.12
N HIS A 144 5.67 24.68 -3.12
CA HIS A 144 6.41 24.99 -4.36
C HIS A 144 6.97 23.75 -5.07
N SER A 145 6.26 22.62 -4.93
CA SER A 145 6.65 21.30 -5.43
C SER A 145 5.69 20.86 -6.55
N ILE A 146 6.19 20.17 -7.56
CA ILE A 146 5.35 19.55 -8.59
C ILE A 146 4.79 18.24 -8.03
N VAL A 147 3.47 18.08 -8.03
CA VAL A 147 2.81 16.87 -7.52
C VAL A 147 2.29 16.03 -8.68
N VAL A 148 2.62 14.74 -8.70
CA VAL A 148 2.20 13.79 -9.74
C VAL A 148 1.52 12.59 -9.09
N ASN A 149 0.25 12.35 -9.38
CA ASN A 149 -0.45 11.15 -8.93
C ASN A 149 -0.56 10.15 -10.07
N VAL A 150 0.08 8.98 -9.95
CA VAL A 150 0.14 7.98 -11.01
C VAL A 150 -0.94 6.91 -10.82
N ASN A 151 -1.59 6.50 -11.91
CA ASN A 151 -2.45 5.31 -11.91
C ASN A 151 -1.64 4.02 -12.09
N TYR A 152 -2.15 2.86 -11.68
CA TYR A 152 -1.59 1.54 -12.02
C TYR A 152 -2.68 0.45 -11.98
N ARG A 153 -2.53 -0.63 -12.76
CA ARG A 153 -3.52 -1.73 -12.76
C ARG A 153 -3.57 -2.44 -11.42
N LEU A 154 -4.78 -2.82 -11.03
CA LEU A 154 -5.12 -3.44 -9.74
C LEU A 154 -5.61 -4.89 -9.92
N GLY A 155 -5.67 -5.62 -8.82
CA GLY A 155 -6.27 -6.94 -8.71
C GLY A 155 -5.78 -7.90 -9.80
N PRO A 156 -6.68 -8.69 -10.41
CA PRO A 156 -6.27 -9.64 -11.45
C PRO A 156 -5.68 -8.96 -12.70
N PHE A 157 -6.04 -7.70 -12.98
CA PHE A 157 -5.53 -6.98 -14.16
C PHE A 157 -4.07 -6.56 -14.02
N GLY A 158 -3.61 -6.35 -12.78
CA GLY A 158 -2.24 -5.94 -12.47
C GLY A 158 -1.32 -7.08 -11.99
N PHE A 159 -1.86 -8.18 -11.46
CA PHE A 159 -1.07 -9.10 -10.63
C PHE A 159 -1.28 -10.60 -10.90
N LEU A 160 -1.98 -11.00 -11.96
CA LEU A 160 -2.00 -12.42 -12.37
C LEU A 160 -0.60 -12.94 -12.73
N TYR A 161 -0.36 -14.22 -12.42
CA TYR A 161 0.90 -14.91 -12.70
C TYR A 161 0.64 -16.33 -13.21
N PHE A 162 1.17 -16.66 -14.38
CA PHE A 162 1.09 -18.00 -14.98
C PHE A 162 2.47 -18.62 -15.26
N GLY A 163 3.52 -18.11 -14.62
CA GLY A 163 4.91 -18.54 -14.85
C GLY A 163 5.72 -17.56 -15.68
N ASP A 164 7.04 -17.62 -15.55
CA ASP A 164 7.96 -16.70 -16.25
C ASP A 164 7.98 -16.96 -17.77
N ASP A 165 7.66 -18.17 -18.22
CA ASP A 165 7.57 -18.51 -19.66
C ASP A 165 6.18 -18.23 -20.27
N SER A 166 5.24 -17.71 -19.47
CA SER A 166 3.87 -17.40 -19.90
C SER A 166 3.74 -15.98 -20.46
N PRO A 167 2.74 -15.66 -21.30
CA PRO A 167 2.42 -14.28 -21.66
C PRO A 167 2.02 -13.38 -20.49
N ILE A 168 1.68 -13.96 -19.33
CA ILE A 168 1.21 -13.25 -18.12
C ILE A 168 2.18 -13.61 -16.97
N GLN A 169 3.18 -12.76 -16.77
CA GLN A 169 4.37 -13.03 -15.94
C GLN A 169 4.33 -12.40 -14.54
N GLY A 170 3.20 -11.83 -14.11
CA GLY A 170 3.08 -11.12 -12.82
C GLY A 170 3.65 -9.70 -12.83
N ASN A 171 3.34 -8.97 -11.75
CA ASN A 171 3.86 -7.63 -11.44
C ASN A 171 3.57 -6.54 -12.49
N MET A 172 2.52 -6.69 -13.32
CA MET A 172 2.13 -5.68 -14.32
C MET A 172 1.78 -4.34 -13.67
N GLY A 173 1.11 -4.34 -12.51
CA GLY A 173 0.83 -3.11 -11.76
C GLY A 173 2.09 -2.37 -11.32
N LEU A 174 3.13 -3.08 -10.85
CA LEU A 174 4.42 -2.48 -10.51
C LEU A 174 5.18 -2.01 -11.76
N MET A 175 5.05 -2.71 -12.89
CA MET A 175 5.63 -2.30 -14.17
C MET A 175 4.90 -1.08 -14.77
N ASP A 176 3.60 -0.91 -14.53
CA ASP A 176 2.85 0.30 -14.88
C ASP A 176 3.42 1.50 -14.14
N GLN A 177 3.66 1.36 -12.83
CA GLN A 177 4.33 2.38 -12.01
C GLN A 177 5.74 2.68 -12.54
N GLN A 178 6.54 1.65 -12.86
CA GLN A 178 7.88 1.83 -13.45
C GLN A 178 7.82 2.59 -14.79
N LEU A 179 6.82 2.32 -15.63
CA LEU A 179 6.62 3.02 -16.89
C LEU A 179 6.19 4.48 -16.67
N ALA A 180 5.33 4.74 -15.68
CA ALA A 180 4.96 6.10 -15.28
C ALA A 180 6.18 6.88 -14.76
N LEU A 181 7.03 6.26 -13.95
CA LEU A 181 8.29 6.86 -13.48
C LEU A 181 9.26 7.16 -14.63
N ARG A 182 9.34 6.27 -15.62
CA ARG A 182 10.06 6.53 -16.86
C ARG A 182 9.47 7.73 -17.61
N TRP A 183 8.15 7.82 -17.71
CA TRP A 183 7.48 8.96 -18.35
C TRP A 183 7.80 10.26 -17.61
N VAL A 184 7.70 10.30 -16.28
CA VAL A 184 8.06 11.48 -15.46
C VAL A 184 9.52 11.87 -15.73
N HIS A 185 10.45 10.90 -15.69
CA HIS A 185 11.86 11.18 -15.95
C HIS A 185 12.13 11.76 -17.35
N GLU A 186 11.40 11.31 -18.37
CA GLU A 186 11.57 11.77 -19.75
C GLU A 186 10.86 13.11 -20.02
N ASN A 187 9.80 13.47 -19.28
CA ASN A 187 8.92 14.61 -19.63
C ASN A 187 8.82 15.72 -18.57
N ILE A 188 9.14 15.47 -17.29
CA ILE A 188 8.86 16.43 -16.21
C ILE A 188 9.63 17.75 -16.34
N GLY A 189 10.77 17.73 -17.05
CA GLY A 189 11.54 18.95 -17.34
C GLY A 189 10.77 19.98 -18.16
N ALA A 190 9.80 19.56 -18.98
CA ALA A 190 8.94 20.49 -19.70
C ALA A 190 7.94 21.22 -18.79
N PHE A 191 7.68 20.66 -17.61
CA PHE A 191 6.86 21.27 -16.56
C PHE A 191 7.73 22.04 -15.54
N GLY A 192 9.03 22.22 -15.83
CA GLY A 192 9.99 22.86 -14.93
C GLY A 192 10.54 21.96 -13.82
N GLY A 193 10.16 20.68 -13.78
CA GLY A 193 10.65 19.73 -12.78
C GLY A 193 12.08 19.26 -13.01
N ASP A 194 12.82 19.04 -11.93
CA ASP A 194 14.15 18.47 -11.91
C ASP A 194 14.07 16.95 -11.73
N ARG A 195 14.43 16.20 -12.78
CA ARG A 195 14.43 14.73 -12.77
C ARG A 195 15.36 14.11 -11.73
N SER A 196 16.29 14.87 -11.14
CA SER A 196 17.19 14.43 -10.06
C SER A 196 16.60 14.64 -8.65
N LYS A 197 15.47 15.35 -8.54
CA LYS A 197 14.74 15.64 -7.29
C LYS A 197 13.38 14.94 -7.23
N VAL A 198 13.28 13.75 -7.82
CA VAL A 198 12.05 12.94 -7.78
C VAL A 198 11.98 12.16 -6.48
N THR A 199 10.87 12.34 -5.76
CA THR A 199 10.56 11.66 -4.51
C THR A 199 9.32 10.80 -4.71
N LEU A 200 9.43 9.50 -4.46
CA LEU A 200 8.26 8.62 -4.40
C LEU A 200 7.63 8.78 -3.02
N PHE A 201 6.32 8.94 -2.94
CA PHE A 201 5.62 8.86 -1.67
C PHE A 201 4.35 8.05 -1.81
N GLY A 202 4.06 7.23 -0.81
CA GLY A 202 2.96 6.29 -0.87
C GLY A 202 2.51 5.88 0.53
N GLU A 203 1.30 5.36 0.61
CA GLU A 203 0.70 4.83 1.84
C GLU A 203 0.21 3.41 1.59
N SER A 204 0.27 2.54 2.60
CA SER A 204 -0.18 1.15 2.51
C SER A 204 0.45 0.42 1.32
N ALA A 205 -0.34 -0.17 0.42
CA ALA A 205 0.15 -0.80 -0.81
C ALA A 205 0.96 0.15 -1.73
N GLY A 206 0.72 1.46 -1.66
CA GLY A 206 1.50 2.48 -2.35
C GLY A 206 2.88 2.68 -1.71
N SER A 207 2.98 2.54 -0.39
CA SER A 207 4.26 2.49 0.32
C SER A 207 5.03 1.18 0.04
N ALA A 208 4.31 0.06 -0.01
CA ALA A 208 4.86 -1.21 -0.46
C ALA A 208 5.38 -1.12 -1.90
N SER A 209 4.65 -0.45 -2.78
CA SER A 209 5.07 -0.14 -4.16
C SER A 209 6.32 0.74 -4.22
N ALA A 210 6.34 1.86 -3.48
CA ALA A 210 7.49 2.77 -3.43
C ALA A 210 8.77 2.05 -2.96
N THR A 211 8.65 1.19 -1.94
CA THR A 211 9.76 0.37 -1.44
C THR A 211 10.11 -0.80 -2.37
N ALA A 212 9.16 -1.35 -3.13
CA ALA A 212 9.44 -2.37 -4.15
C ALA A 212 10.39 -1.86 -5.24
N HIS A 213 10.29 -0.58 -5.62
CA HIS A 213 11.19 0.05 -6.58
C HIS A 213 12.67 0.08 -6.13
N LEU A 214 12.99 -0.10 -4.84
CA LEU A 214 14.36 -0.30 -4.36
C LEU A 214 14.98 -1.60 -4.91
N PHE A 215 14.16 -2.61 -5.17
CA PHE A 215 14.56 -3.95 -5.60
C PHE A 215 14.45 -4.16 -7.11
N ALA A 216 13.99 -3.15 -7.85
CA ALA A 216 13.86 -3.18 -9.30
C ALA A 216 14.97 -2.36 -9.96
N PRO A 217 16.04 -2.98 -10.51
CA PRO A 217 17.19 -2.26 -11.07
C PRO A 217 16.80 -1.20 -12.11
N ASN A 218 15.80 -1.51 -12.94
CA ASN A 218 15.30 -0.61 -13.97
C ASN A 218 14.59 0.65 -13.43
N SER A 219 14.26 0.68 -12.13
CA SER A 219 13.63 1.83 -11.46
C SER A 219 14.65 2.80 -10.83
N HIS A 220 15.89 2.36 -10.56
CA HIS A 220 16.83 3.04 -9.66
C HIS A 220 17.19 4.48 -10.06
N LYS A 221 17.13 4.79 -11.35
CA LYS A 221 17.46 6.11 -11.92
C LYS A 221 16.30 7.11 -11.89
N TYR A 222 15.09 6.67 -11.53
CA TYR A 222 13.89 7.50 -11.63
C TYR A 222 13.50 8.20 -10.33
N PHE A 223 14.18 7.92 -9.23
CA PHE A 223 13.90 8.54 -7.94
C PHE A 223 15.15 8.64 -7.08
N ARG A 224 15.11 9.59 -6.14
CA ARG A 224 16.18 9.86 -5.18
C ARG A 224 15.74 9.67 -3.74
N ASN A 225 14.47 9.95 -3.43
CA ASN A 225 13.93 9.85 -2.09
C ASN A 225 12.64 9.01 -2.07
N ILE A 226 12.34 8.40 -0.92
CA ILE A 226 11.08 7.69 -0.65
C ILE A 226 10.45 8.23 0.64
N ILE A 227 9.14 8.40 0.64
CA ILE A 227 8.34 8.57 1.87
C ILE A 227 7.33 7.42 1.92
N ALA A 228 7.59 6.47 2.81
CA ALA A 228 6.90 5.19 2.93
C ALA A 228 6.05 5.16 4.21
N LYS A 229 4.73 5.25 4.05
CA LYS A 229 3.77 5.37 5.16
C LYS A 229 3.00 4.06 5.32
N SER A 230 3.02 3.48 6.51
CA SER A 230 2.16 2.36 6.89
C SER A 230 2.29 1.13 5.98
N GLY A 231 3.48 0.83 5.46
CA GLY A 231 3.69 -0.34 4.60
C GLY A 231 5.06 -0.43 3.94
N SER A 232 5.45 -1.64 3.56
CA SER A 232 6.66 -1.97 2.80
C SER A 232 6.43 -3.22 1.96
N ILE A 233 7.27 -3.47 0.96
CA ILE A 233 7.14 -4.66 0.08
C ILE A 233 7.31 -5.99 0.84
N ILE A 234 7.83 -5.97 2.07
CA ILE A 234 8.04 -7.17 2.89
C ILE A 234 6.88 -7.45 3.86
N ASN A 235 5.87 -6.58 3.93
CA ASN A 235 4.68 -6.85 4.71
C ASN A 235 4.02 -8.16 4.21
N SER A 236 3.47 -8.95 5.13
CA SER A 236 2.92 -10.28 4.81
C SER A 236 1.78 -10.27 3.80
N TRP A 237 1.06 -9.15 3.70
CA TRP A 237 -0.01 -8.94 2.72
C TRP A 237 0.48 -8.34 1.39
N ALA A 238 1.74 -7.89 1.29
CA ALA A 238 2.22 -7.09 0.17
C ALA A 238 2.76 -7.90 -1.01
N SER A 239 3.04 -9.20 -0.82
CA SER A 239 3.48 -10.08 -1.90
C SER A 239 3.11 -11.54 -1.64
N ALA A 240 3.08 -12.33 -2.70
CA ALA A 240 2.84 -13.77 -2.65
C ALA A 240 3.92 -14.55 -3.40
N THR A 241 4.16 -15.80 -3.01
CA THR A 241 5.13 -16.63 -3.71
C THR A 241 4.63 -17.01 -5.11
N PRO A 242 5.52 -17.29 -6.09
CA PRO A 242 5.09 -17.74 -7.42
C PRO A 242 4.11 -18.93 -7.42
N PRO A 243 4.32 -20.00 -6.60
CA PRO A 243 3.34 -21.08 -6.50
C PRO A 243 1.95 -20.64 -6.02
N THR A 244 1.89 -19.75 -5.01
CA THR A 244 0.63 -19.22 -4.50
C THR A 244 -0.11 -18.41 -5.56
N MET A 245 0.60 -17.50 -6.25
CA MET A 245 -0.03 -16.67 -7.26
C MET A 245 -0.44 -17.47 -8.50
N LEU A 246 0.33 -18.50 -8.87
CA LEU A 246 -0.04 -19.44 -9.93
C LEU A 246 -1.35 -20.18 -9.61
N ASP A 247 -1.49 -20.71 -8.39
CA ASP A 247 -2.72 -21.38 -7.95
C ASP A 247 -3.93 -20.45 -7.99
N LEU A 248 -3.81 -19.24 -7.44
CA LEU A 248 -4.89 -18.23 -7.48
C LEU A 248 -5.26 -17.82 -8.91
N SER A 249 -4.27 -17.70 -9.80
CA SER A 249 -4.46 -17.37 -11.21
C SER A 249 -5.17 -18.50 -11.97
N LEU A 250 -4.79 -19.75 -11.72
CA LEU A 250 -5.44 -20.93 -12.31
C LEU A 250 -6.87 -21.12 -11.81
N ARG A 251 -7.14 -20.84 -10.52
CA ARG A 251 -8.50 -20.84 -9.97
C ARG A 251 -9.38 -19.81 -10.67
N LEU A 252 -8.88 -18.59 -10.89
CA LEU A 252 -9.61 -17.57 -11.63
C LEU A 252 -9.89 -18.01 -13.05
N ALA A 253 -8.86 -18.48 -13.77
CA ALA A 253 -9.02 -18.99 -15.13
C ALA A 253 -10.06 -20.12 -15.20
N LYS A 254 -10.12 -20.99 -14.19
CA LYS A 254 -11.16 -22.01 -14.07
C LYS A 254 -12.55 -21.42 -13.87
N LYS A 255 -12.74 -20.46 -12.96
CA LYS A 255 -14.05 -19.84 -12.69
C LYS A 255 -14.63 -19.11 -13.90
N VAL A 256 -13.78 -18.54 -14.75
CA VAL A 256 -14.21 -17.87 -15.99
C VAL A 256 -14.12 -18.75 -17.26
N ASN A 257 -14.03 -20.08 -17.10
CA ASN A 257 -14.02 -21.07 -18.19
C ASN A 257 -12.85 -20.94 -19.18
N CYS A 258 -11.69 -20.49 -18.73
CA CYS A 258 -10.44 -20.37 -19.48
C CYS A 258 -9.39 -21.43 -19.10
N SER A 259 -9.81 -22.66 -18.79
CA SER A 259 -8.88 -23.75 -18.40
C SER A 259 -8.19 -24.39 -19.62
N SER A 260 -6.86 -24.51 -19.56
CA SER A 260 -6.03 -25.22 -20.55
C SER A 260 -4.68 -25.58 -19.92
N THR A 261 -3.98 -26.57 -20.49
CA THR A 261 -2.58 -26.86 -20.16
C THR A 261 -1.60 -25.89 -20.82
N ASP A 262 -2.01 -25.23 -21.91
CA ASP A 262 -1.21 -24.22 -22.60
C ASP A 262 -1.57 -22.80 -22.10
N MET A 263 -0.62 -22.14 -21.45
CA MET A 263 -0.81 -20.80 -20.88
C MET A 263 -1.04 -19.71 -21.94
N ASN A 264 -0.65 -19.93 -23.20
CA ASN A 264 -0.99 -19.03 -24.30
C ASN A 264 -2.50 -19.07 -24.59
N VAL A 265 -3.10 -20.26 -24.54
CA VAL A 265 -4.55 -20.44 -24.71
C VAL A 265 -5.30 -19.83 -23.54
N VAL A 266 -4.83 -20.04 -22.30
CA VAL A 266 -5.40 -19.43 -21.10
C VAL A 266 -5.38 -17.90 -21.21
N ALA A 267 -4.22 -17.30 -21.52
CA ALA A 267 -4.06 -15.86 -21.65
C ALA A 267 -4.98 -15.28 -22.74
N LYS A 268 -5.02 -15.92 -23.92
CA LYS A 268 -5.91 -15.49 -25.02
C LYS A 268 -7.39 -15.57 -24.63
N CYS A 269 -7.80 -16.61 -23.89
CA CYS A 269 -9.16 -16.73 -23.39
C CYS A 269 -9.49 -15.61 -22.39
N LEU A 270 -8.64 -15.40 -21.38
CA LEU A 270 -8.82 -14.37 -20.35
C LEU A 270 -8.91 -12.95 -20.93
N SER A 271 -8.13 -12.65 -21.99
CA SER A 271 -8.20 -11.36 -22.69
C SER A 271 -9.56 -11.08 -23.34
N ASN A 272 -10.38 -12.10 -23.59
CA ASN A 272 -11.71 -11.96 -24.20
C ASN A 272 -12.85 -11.95 -23.17
N VAL A 273 -12.59 -12.31 -21.91
CA VAL A 273 -13.62 -12.29 -20.85
C VAL A 273 -13.99 -10.84 -20.52
N PRO A 274 -15.27 -10.47 -20.37
CA PRO A 274 -15.64 -9.14 -19.89
C PRO A 274 -14.97 -8.81 -18.54
N ALA A 275 -14.43 -7.59 -18.39
CA ALA A 275 -13.66 -7.20 -17.21
C ALA A 275 -14.45 -7.34 -15.89
N HIS A 276 -15.74 -7.01 -15.89
CA HIS A 276 -16.60 -7.18 -14.71
C HIS A 276 -16.72 -8.64 -14.24
N LEU A 277 -16.69 -9.62 -15.15
CA LEU A 277 -16.71 -11.04 -14.77
C LEU A 277 -15.37 -11.50 -14.21
N VAL A 278 -14.26 -11.04 -14.79
CA VAL A 278 -12.92 -11.31 -14.24
C VAL A 278 -12.79 -10.74 -12.83
N GLN A 279 -13.24 -9.49 -12.62
CA GLN A 279 -13.21 -8.84 -11.31
C GLN A 279 -14.11 -9.56 -10.31
N ALA A 280 -15.36 -9.86 -10.66
CA ALA A 280 -16.30 -10.51 -9.75
C ALA A 280 -15.81 -11.89 -9.27
N GLU A 281 -15.24 -12.71 -10.17
CA GLU A 281 -14.69 -14.00 -9.76
C GLU A 281 -13.38 -13.87 -8.98
N ALA A 282 -12.58 -12.83 -9.23
CA ALA A 282 -11.41 -12.51 -8.43
C ALA A 282 -11.79 -12.09 -7.00
N ASP A 283 -12.87 -11.32 -6.84
CA ASP A 283 -13.39 -10.92 -5.53
C ASP A 283 -13.94 -12.14 -4.77
N ASN A 284 -14.67 -13.02 -5.45
CA ASN A 284 -15.16 -14.28 -4.90
C ASN A 284 -14.01 -15.16 -4.38
N ILE A 285 -12.95 -15.32 -5.19
CA ILE A 285 -11.74 -16.03 -4.77
C ILE A 285 -11.09 -15.34 -3.56
N SER A 286 -11.04 -14.01 -3.55
CA SER A 286 -10.46 -13.24 -2.43
C SER A 286 -11.23 -13.45 -1.13
N GLY A 287 -12.57 -13.53 -1.19
CA GLY A 287 -13.42 -13.84 -0.04
C GLY A 287 -13.26 -15.28 0.49
N ASP A 288 -12.83 -16.20 -0.37
CA ASP A 288 -12.53 -17.60 -0.01
C ASP A 288 -11.12 -17.78 0.59
N ILE A 289 -10.27 -16.74 0.57
CA ILE A 289 -8.93 -16.83 1.18
C ILE A 289 -9.06 -16.83 2.70
N GLY A 290 -8.56 -17.91 3.33
CA GLY A 290 -8.88 -18.23 4.72
C GLY A 290 -8.48 -17.17 5.75
N PRO A 291 -7.20 -16.79 5.89
CA PRO A 291 -6.78 -15.90 6.96
C PRO A 291 -7.13 -14.42 6.70
N PRO A 292 -7.68 -13.69 7.70
CA PRO A 292 -7.88 -12.24 7.62
C PRO A 292 -6.60 -11.50 7.25
N MET A 293 -6.70 -10.38 6.55
CA MET A 293 -5.53 -9.61 6.06
C MET A 293 -4.68 -10.36 5.01
N THR A 294 -5.32 -11.18 4.18
CA THR A 294 -4.71 -11.73 2.96
C THR A 294 -5.40 -11.17 1.73
N PHE A 295 -4.62 -10.62 0.79
CA PHE A 295 -5.13 -10.12 -0.49
C PHE A 295 -4.74 -11.08 -1.62
N ALA A 296 -5.67 -11.40 -2.51
CA ALA A 296 -5.48 -12.47 -3.50
C ALA A 296 -4.45 -12.14 -4.59
N TYR A 297 -4.60 -10.98 -5.22
CA TYR A 297 -3.83 -10.58 -6.40
C TYR A 297 -2.92 -9.41 -6.03
N VAL A 298 -1.74 -9.76 -5.55
CA VAL A 298 -0.67 -8.87 -5.08
C VAL A 298 0.62 -9.15 -5.86
N PRO A 299 1.68 -8.32 -5.73
CA PRO A 299 2.96 -8.63 -6.34
C PRO A 299 3.44 -10.07 -6.10
N VAL A 300 3.91 -10.74 -7.15
CA VAL A 300 4.64 -12.00 -7.01
C VAL A 300 6.05 -11.71 -6.51
N SER A 301 6.51 -12.44 -5.49
CA SER A 301 7.77 -12.15 -4.78
C SER A 301 9.02 -12.36 -5.63
N SER A 302 8.91 -13.12 -6.71
CA SER A 302 10.00 -13.45 -7.63
C SER A 302 9.48 -13.46 -9.06
N ASP A 303 10.14 -12.70 -9.92
CA ASP A 303 9.82 -12.62 -11.34
C ASP A 303 11.07 -12.25 -12.18
N ALA A 304 11.02 -12.50 -13.48
CA ALA A 304 12.12 -12.25 -14.41
C ALA A 304 12.26 -10.78 -14.87
N ASN A 305 11.28 -9.91 -14.61
CA ASN A 305 11.13 -8.61 -15.24
C ASN A 305 11.33 -7.42 -14.29
N PHE A 306 10.47 -7.29 -13.28
CA PHE A 306 10.46 -6.19 -12.32
C PHE A 306 11.53 -6.39 -11.25
N PHE A 307 11.44 -7.46 -10.45
CA PHE A 307 12.44 -7.73 -9.42
C PHE A 307 13.73 -8.32 -10.02
N GLN A 308 13.62 -9.11 -11.09
CA GLN A 308 14.75 -9.89 -11.66
C GLN A 308 15.37 -10.81 -10.60
N GLY A 309 14.55 -11.74 -10.10
CA GLY A 309 14.83 -12.62 -8.96
C GLY A 309 13.86 -12.41 -7.79
N ASP A 310 14.15 -13.03 -6.65
CA ASP A 310 13.29 -12.99 -5.47
C ASP A 310 13.61 -11.78 -4.56
N VAL A 311 12.58 -11.02 -4.20
CA VAL A 311 12.71 -9.80 -3.38
C VAL A 311 13.24 -10.09 -1.98
N PHE A 312 12.87 -11.21 -1.36
CA PHE A 312 13.32 -11.58 -0.02
C PHE A 312 14.78 -12.05 -0.04
N GLN A 313 15.20 -12.78 -1.09
CA GLN A 313 16.61 -13.10 -1.30
C GLN A 313 17.45 -11.84 -1.54
N LYS A 314 16.95 -10.90 -2.35
CA LYS A 314 17.62 -9.61 -2.58
C LYS A 314 17.75 -8.81 -1.31
N LEU A 315 16.72 -8.76 -0.47
CA LEU A 315 16.76 -8.13 0.85
C LEU A 315 17.84 -8.77 1.73
N ALA A 316 17.81 -10.10 1.88
CA ALA A 316 18.78 -10.85 2.67
C ALA A 316 20.23 -10.65 2.20
N ASN A 317 20.43 -10.61 0.88
CA ASN A 317 21.73 -10.40 0.24
C ASN A 317 22.10 -8.92 0.09
N LYS A 318 21.26 -8.01 0.60
CA LYS A 318 21.47 -6.56 0.54
C LYS A 318 21.56 -6.01 -0.89
N GLN A 319 20.90 -6.65 -1.85
CA GLN A 319 20.86 -6.31 -3.28
C GLN A 319 19.69 -5.38 -3.60
N PHE A 320 19.84 -4.09 -3.28
CA PHE A 320 18.86 -3.04 -3.53
C PHE A 320 19.56 -1.69 -3.71
N LYS A 321 18.84 -0.68 -4.21
CA LYS A 321 19.35 0.69 -4.38
C LYS A 321 19.94 1.23 -3.08
N LYS A 322 21.17 1.77 -3.14
CA LYS A 322 21.92 2.23 -1.96
C LYS A 322 21.94 3.74 -1.78
N ASP A 323 21.88 4.47 -2.89
CA ASP A 323 21.89 5.92 -2.98
C ASP A 323 20.47 6.49 -2.92
N VAL A 324 19.80 6.32 -1.77
CA VAL A 324 18.41 6.74 -1.55
C VAL A 324 18.24 7.29 -0.13
N ASN A 325 17.41 8.33 0.05
CA ASN A 325 16.95 8.77 1.37
C ASN A 325 15.53 8.29 1.61
N ILE A 326 15.18 7.93 2.84
CA ILE A 326 13.86 7.39 3.16
C ILE A 326 13.28 8.01 4.44
N ILE A 327 12.01 8.43 4.39
CA ILE A 327 11.17 8.61 5.57
C ILE A 327 10.24 7.40 5.65
N PHE A 328 10.25 6.71 6.78
CA PHE A 328 9.24 5.73 7.14
C PHE A 328 8.25 6.36 8.13
N GLY A 329 7.04 5.82 8.22
CA GLY A 329 6.16 6.13 9.34
C GLY A 329 5.00 5.17 9.50
N SER A 330 4.46 5.15 10.71
CA SER A 330 3.25 4.41 11.07
C SER A 330 2.28 5.30 11.84
N VAL A 331 1.02 4.91 11.85
CA VAL A 331 -0.02 5.54 12.69
C VAL A 331 -0.22 4.78 13.99
N LYS A 332 -0.79 5.44 15.00
CA LYS A 332 -0.98 4.84 16.32
C LYS A 332 -1.86 3.60 16.30
N ASP A 333 -2.91 3.56 15.48
CA ASP A 333 -3.95 2.54 15.53
C ASP A 333 -4.17 1.90 14.14
N GLU A 334 -3.09 1.46 13.50
CA GLU A 334 -3.07 0.81 12.16
C GLU A 334 -4.16 -0.26 11.97
N GLY A 335 -4.40 -1.05 13.02
CA GLY A 335 -5.23 -2.23 12.93
C GLY A 335 -6.74 -1.96 12.93
N THR A 336 -7.18 -0.80 13.41
CA THR A 336 -8.60 -0.59 13.74
C THR A 336 -9.49 -0.54 12.51
N TYR A 337 -9.03 0.02 11.38
CA TYR A 337 -9.78 0.09 10.12
C TYR A 337 -10.26 -1.28 9.64
N TRP A 338 -9.47 -2.33 9.89
CA TRP A 338 -9.70 -3.67 9.35
C TRP A 338 -10.71 -4.49 10.16
N LEU A 339 -10.96 -4.13 11.42
CA LEU A 339 -11.81 -4.92 12.32
C LEU A 339 -13.27 -4.98 11.84
N PRO A 340 -13.93 -3.87 11.44
CA PRO A 340 -15.29 -3.94 10.92
C PRO A 340 -15.44 -4.71 9.60
N TYR A 341 -14.36 -4.89 8.83
CA TYR A 341 -14.40 -5.63 7.56
C TYR A 341 -14.12 -7.12 7.76
N TYR A 342 -13.03 -7.46 8.45
CA TYR A 342 -12.59 -8.85 8.60
C TYR A 342 -13.15 -9.55 9.83
N MET A 343 -13.66 -8.80 10.81
CA MET A 343 -14.14 -9.31 12.09
C MET A 343 -15.60 -8.94 12.38
N ALA A 344 -16.40 -8.71 11.34
CA ALA A 344 -17.82 -8.38 11.46
C ALA A 344 -18.69 -9.53 12.00
N GLN A 345 -18.26 -10.79 11.87
CA GLN A 345 -19.06 -11.93 12.31
C GLN A 345 -19.32 -11.86 13.83
N PRO A 346 -20.51 -12.23 14.32
CA PRO A 346 -20.88 -12.07 15.72
C PRO A 346 -19.89 -12.66 16.72
N LYS A 347 -19.22 -13.77 16.36
CA LYS A 347 -18.22 -14.43 17.21
C LYS A 347 -17.00 -13.57 17.55
N TYR A 348 -16.70 -12.53 16.76
CA TYR A 348 -15.55 -11.64 16.98
C TYR A 348 -15.92 -10.34 17.70
N GLY A 349 -17.18 -9.88 17.57
CA GLY A 349 -17.67 -8.70 18.28
C GLY A 349 -17.31 -7.33 17.67
N PHE A 350 -16.82 -7.27 16.42
CA PHE A 350 -16.45 -6.02 15.74
C PHE A 350 -17.45 -5.58 14.65
N ALA A 351 -18.70 -6.04 14.72
CA ALA A 351 -19.74 -5.55 13.84
C ALA A 351 -19.92 -4.03 14.00
N PHE A 352 -20.05 -3.31 12.90
CA PHE A 352 -20.27 -1.87 12.86
C PHE A 352 -21.58 -1.55 12.14
N ASN A 353 -22.45 -0.79 12.78
CA ASN A 353 -23.67 -0.29 12.17
C ASN A 353 -23.48 1.17 11.73
N HIS A 354 -23.25 1.35 10.44
CA HIS A 354 -23.00 2.66 9.82
C HIS A 354 -24.24 3.55 9.70
N THR A 355 -25.45 3.04 9.95
CA THR A 355 -26.70 3.80 9.83
C THR A 355 -27.11 4.51 11.13
N ILE A 356 -26.36 4.30 12.20
CA ILE A 356 -26.55 4.95 13.51
C ILE A 356 -25.31 5.75 13.86
N SER A 357 -25.36 6.51 14.96
CA SER A 357 -24.21 7.30 15.42
C SER A 357 -22.97 6.41 15.60
N ALA A 358 -21.81 6.91 15.18
CA ALA A 358 -20.53 6.24 15.42
C ALA A 358 -20.25 6.06 16.93
N GLU A 359 -20.81 6.94 17.77
CA GLU A 359 -20.69 6.88 19.23
C GLU A 359 -21.84 6.14 19.92
N ASP A 360 -22.76 5.53 19.15
CA ASP A 360 -23.82 4.69 19.72
C ASP A 360 -23.22 3.51 20.52
N PRO A 361 -23.80 3.11 21.66
CA PRO A 361 -23.33 1.95 22.43
C PRO A 361 -23.10 0.68 21.60
N HIS A 362 -23.88 0.45 20.54
CA HIS A 362 -23.71 -0.70 19.64
C HIS A 362 -22.39 -0.65 18.85
N ASN A 363 -21.89 0.55 18.55
CA ASN A 363 -20.67 0.76 17.76
C ASN A 363 -19.39 0.86 18.61
N ARG A 364 -19.50 0.72 19.94
CA ARG A 364 -18.34 0.78 20.85
C ARG A 364 -17.41 -0.43 20.78
N ALA A 365 -17.86 -1.51 20.14
CA ALA A 365 -17.17 -2.81 20.05
C ALA A 365 -16.68 -3.31 21.42
N LEU A 366 -17.56 -3.27 22.43
CA LEU A 366 -17.25 -3.82 23.76
C LEU A 366 -17.26 -5.35 23.68
N ILE A 367 -16.09 -5.95 23.45
CA ILE A 367 -15.98 -7.38 23.20
C ILE A 367 -15.79 -8.17 24.50
N THR A 368 -16.40 -9.35 24.60
CA THR A 368 -16.25 -10.25 25.74
C THR A 368 -14.92 -11.02 25.67
N ARG A 369 -14.56 -11.73 26.74
CA ARG A 369 -13.41 -12.66 26.71
C ARG A 369 -13.53 -13.71 25.60
N ALA A 370 -14.73 -14.25 25.37
CA ALA A 370 -14.95 -15.23 24.30
C ALA A 370 -14.70 -14.63 22.91
N HIS A 371 -15.15 -13.39 22.68
CA HIS A 371 -14.86 -12.66 21.45
C HIS A 371 -13.37 -12.41 21.25
N TYR A 372 -12.65 -12.06 22.33
CA TYR A 372 -11.20 -11.86 22.32
C TYR A 372 -10.46 -13.14 21.89
N ASP A 373 -10.80 -14.27 22.51
CA ASP A 373 -10.20 -15.57 22.24
C ASP A 373 -10.41 -15.98 20.77
N GLU A 374 -11.62 -15.83 20.23
CA GLU A 374 -11.93 -16.12 18.83
C GLU A 374 -11.20 -15.18 17.86
N SER A 375 -11.14 -13.88 18.20
CA SER A 375 -10.46 -12.88 17.37
C SER A 375 -8.96 -13.14 17.28
N MET A 376 -8.29 -13.41 18.40
CA MET A 376 -6.86 -13.75 18.41
C MET A 376 -6.59 -15.08 17.69
N ARG A 377 -7.49 -16.06 17.86
CA ARG A 377 -7.38 -17.38 17.19
C ARG A 377 -7.47 -17.28 15.68
N ALA A 378 -8.23 -16.33 15.14
CA ALA A 378 -8.40 -16.13 13.70
C ALA A 378 -7.07 -15.88 12.95
N PHE A 379 -6.06 -15.35 13.64
CA PHE A 379 -4.73 -15.07 13.08
C PHE A 379 -3.71 -16.19 13.30
N MET A 380 -4.07 -17.25 14.04
CA MET A 380 -3.15 -18.35 14.29
C MET A 380 -2.74 -19.17 13.05
N PRO A 381 -3.48 -19.18 11.92
CA PRO A 381 -2.95 -19.74 10.68
C PRO A 381 -1.60 -19.14 10.24
N TYR A 382 -1.33 -17.86 10.52
CA TYR A 382 -0.02 -17.24 10.26
C TYR A 382 1.12 -17.82 11.11
N PHE A 383 0.77 -18.51 12.19
CA PHE A 383 1.70 -19.12 13.14
C PHE A 383 1.50 -20.65 13.24
N ALA A 384 1.10 -21.28 12.12
CA ALA A 384 0.86 -22.71 12.00
C ALA A 384 -0.09 -23.30 13.08
N GLY A 385 -1.06 -22.51 13.54
CA GLY A 385 -2.04 -22.93 14.55
C GLY A 385 -1.45 -23.16 15.95
N SER A 386 -0.28 -22.59 16.27
CA SER A 386 0.40 -22.84 17.54
C SER A 386 -0.36 -22.30 18.76
N GLY A 387 -0.86 -23.20 19.61
CA GLY A 387 -1.52 -22.82 20.87
C GLY A 387 -0.60 -22.12 21.88
N LEU A 388 0.71 -22.41 21.85
CA LEU A 388 1.69 -21.71 22.68
C LEU A 388 1.80 -20.23 22.27
N VAL A 389 1.88 -19.98 20.96
CA VAL A 389 1.94 -18.62 20.41
C VAL A 389 0.65 -17.87 20.70
N LEU A 390 -0.51 -18.52 20.55
CA LEU A 390 -1.80 -17.95 20.89
C LEU A 390 -1.84 -17.47 22.35
N ASN A 391 -1.46 -18.34 23.30
CA ASN A 391 -1.48 -17.98 24.72
C ASN A 391 -0.52 -16.83 25.05
N ALA A 392 0.67 -16.80 24.42
CA ALA A 392 1.63 -15.72 24.61
C ALA A 392 1.09 -14.38 24.12
N PHE A 393 0.52 -14.35 22.90
CA PHE A 393 -0.09 -13.13 22.37
C PHE A 393 -1.31 -12.70 23.17
N MET A 394 -2.20 -13.61 23.55
CA MET A 394 -3.37 -13.25 24.36
C MET A 394 -2.97 -12.60 25.69
N ASN A 395 -1.97 -13.14 26.38
CA ASN A 395 -1.48 -12.55 27.62
C ASN A 395 -0.86 -11.16 27.39
N ALA A 396 -0.03 -11.03 26.35
CA ALA A 396 0.67 -9.79 26.05
C ALA A 396 -0.28 -8.66 25.62
N TYR A 397 -1.23 -8.97 24.74
CA TYR A 397 -2.11 -7.96 24.13
C TYR A 397 -3.33 -7.60 25.00
N GLU A 398 -3.73 -8.44 25.97
CA GLU A 398 -4.80 -8.10 26.91
C GLU A 398 -4.47 -6.86 27.77
N HIS A 399 -3.19 -6.51 27.92
CA HIS A 399 -2.73 -5.47 28.86
C HIS A 399 -2.17 -4.22 28.17
N VAL A 400 -2.41 -4.06 26.86
CA VAL A 400 -1.93 -2.90 26.09
C VAL A 400 -2.67 -1.60 26.44
N SER A 401 -3.93 -1.73 26.85
CA SER A 401 -4.80 -0.62 27.21
C SER A 401 -4.89 -0.48 28.72
N THR A 402 -4.82 0.77 29.20
CA THR A 402 -4.96 1.10 30.62
C THR A 402 -6.43 1.28 31.02
N SER A 403 -7.39 0.96 30.16
CA SER A 403 -8.82 1.09 30.50
C SER A 403 -9.16 0.22 31.72
N ALA A 404 -9.99 0.77 32.60
CA ALA A 404 -10.55 0.03 33.74
C ALA A 404 -11.57 -1.03 33.27
N VAL A 405 -12.18 -0.85 32.09
CA VAL A 405 -13.19 -1.74 31.51
C VAL A 405 -12.51 -2.89 30.76
N ALA A 406 -12.83 -4.13 31.12
CA ALA A 406 -12.18 -5.31 30.56
C ALA A 406 -12.45 -5.46 29.05
N GLU A 407 -13.68 -5.20 28.64
CA GLU A 407 -14.13 -5.29 27.25
C GLU A 407 -13.40 -4.30 26.33
N GLU A 408 -13.04 -3.13 26.85
CA GLU A 408 -12.22 -2.16 26.13
C GLU A 408 -10.78 -2.64 26.02
N ARG A 409 -10.21 -3.23 27.09
CA ARG A 409 -8.86 -3.82 27.04
C ARG A 409 -8.77 -4.95 26.01
N TYR A 410 -9.78 -5.81 25.94
CA TYR A 410 -9.85 -6.86 24.93
C TYR A 410 -9.90 -6.30 23.51
N ARG A 411 -10.80 -5.33 23.26
CA ARG A 411 -10.96 -4.66 21.96
C ARG A 411 -9.63 -4.02 21.52
N ASP A 412 -9.03 -3.23 22.39
CA ASP A 412 -7.79 -2.51 22.12
C ASP A 412 -6.62 -3.50 21.92
N GLY A 413 -6.63 -4.63 22.63
CA GLY A 413 -5.67 -5.72 22.46
C GLY A 413 -5.68 -6.33 21.06
N VAL A 414 -6.86 -6.67 20.54
CA VAL A 414 -6.99 -7.20 19.16
C VAL A 414 -6.55 -6.14 18.14
N ALA A 415 -6.99 -4.88 18.32
CA ALA A 415 -6.62 -3.79 17.44
C ALA A 415 -5.11 -3.56 17.38
N ARG A 416 -4.45 -3.54 18.55
CA ARG A 416 -2.99 -3.39 18.68
C ARG A 416 -2.27 -4.57 18.02
N PHE A 417 -2.71 -5.80 18.29
CA PHE A 417 -2.12 -7.00 17.67
C PHE A 417 -2.20 -6.97 16.14
N LEU A 418 -3.36 -6.63 15.59
CA LEU A 418 -3.55 -6.55 14.14
C LEU A 418 -2.59 -5.50 13.53
N GLY A 419 -2.56 -4.30 14.11
CA GLY A 419 -1.69 -3.22 13.66
C GLY A 419 -0.20 -3.57 13.72
N ASP A 420 0.23 -4.21 14.81
CA ASP A 420 1.63 -4.59 15.00
C ASP A 420 2.05 -5.69 14.02
N LEU A 421 1.22 -6.74 13.86
CA LEU A 421 1.51 -7.87 12.99
C LEU A 421 1.60 -7.47 11.52
N PHE A 422 0.62 -6.71 11.02
CA PHE A 422 0.48 -6.46 9.58
C PHE A 422 1.11 -5.15 9.11
N PHE A 423 1.44 -4.22 10.01
CA PHE A 423 1.95 -2.90 9.62
C PHE A 423 3.22 -2.54 10.40
N THR A 424 3.10 -2.18 11.68
CA THR A 424 4.17 -1.54 12.45
C THR A 424 5.45 -2.38 12.50
N CYS A 425 5.36 -3.66 12.87
CA CYS A 425 6.56 -4.46 13.08
C CYS A 425 7.25 -4.81 11.75
N SER A 426 6.48 -5.14 10.71
CA SER A 426 7.06 -5.39 9.38
C SER A 426 7.77 -4.15 8.81
N LEU A 427 7.24 -2.95 9.07
CA LEU A 427 7.87 -1.70 8.67
C LEU A 427 9.16 -1.42 9.47
N ILE A 428 9.18 -1.72 10.76
CA ILE A 428 10.37 -1.63 11.62
C ILE A 428 11.46 -2.61 11.16
N ASP A 429 11.10 -3.87 10.89
CA ASP A 429 12.03 -4.88 10.38
C ASP A 429 12.69 -4.42 9.07
N PHE A 430 11.87 -3.84 8.17
CA PHE A 430 12.36 -3.26 6.93
C PHE A 430 13.29 -2.07 7.19
N ALA A 431 12.88 -1.13 8.05
CA ALA A 431 13.63 0.08 8.36
C ALA A 431 14.99 -0.23 9.02
N ASP A 432 15.03 -1.20 9.93
CA ASP A 432 16.26 -1.69 10.55
C ASP A 432 17.24 -2.20 9.50
N LEU A 433 16.79 -3.07 8.61
CA LEU A 433 17.64 -3.65 7.57
C LEU A 433 18.11 -2.58 6.58
N ILE A 434 17.22 -1.68 6.16
CA ILE A 434 17.55 -0.63 5.19
C ILE A 434 18.50 0.40 5.79
N SER A 435 18.27 0.88 7.02
CA SER A 435 19.06 1.95 7.65
C SER A 435 20.54 1.63 7.80
N ASP A 436 20.88 0.35 8.01
CA ASP A 436 22.26 -0.12 8.10
C ASP A 436 22.94 -0.32 6.74
N ASN A 437 22.18 -0.35 5.66
CA ASN A 437 22.63 -0.87 4.37
C ASN A 437 22.35 0.07 3.19
N ILE A 438 22.12 1.36 3.44
CA ILE A 438 22.06 2.43 2.44
C ILE A 438 23.03 3.58 2.79
N PHE A 439 23.33 4.44 1.82
CA PHE A 439 24.22 5.60 2.01
C PHE A 439 23.46 6.88 2.37
N GLY A 440 22.15 6.94 2.10
CA GLY A 440 21.32 8.11 2.38
C GLY A 440 20.82 8.18 3.83
N ASN A 441 19.97 9.16 4.08
CA ASN A 441 19.37 9.39 5.38
C ASN A 441 18.10 8.57 5.54
N VAL A 442 17.91 7.98 6.73
CA VAL A 442 16.67 7.32 7.13
C VAL A 442 16.09 8.08 8.31
N TYR A 443 14.77 8.31 8.27
CA TYR A 443 13.99 8.91 9.33
C TYR A 443 12.72 8.08 9.56
N MET A 444 12.18 8.12 10.77
CA MET A 444 10.90 7.47 11.11
C MET A 444 10.01 8.48 11.82
N TYR A 445 8.70 8.49 11.51
CA TYR A 445 7.70 9.18 12.33
C TYR A 445 6.70 8.20 12.93
N TYR A 446 6.04 8.64 14.00
CA TYR A 446 4.89 7.97 14.59
C TYR A 446 3.74 8.96 14.73
N PHE A 447 2.68 8.75 13.96
CA PHE A 447 1.56 9.68 13.86
C PHE A 447 0.48 9.35 14.91
N THR A 448 0.21 10.29 15.79
CA THR A 448 -0.63 10.10 16.99
C THR A 448 -1.79 11.09 17.11
N TYR A 449 -2.02 11.93 16.09
CA TYR A 449 -3.12 12.87 16.06
C TYR A 449 -4.39 12.26 15.44
N ARG A 450 -5.52 12.29 16.14
CA ARG A 450 -6.80 11.87 15.57
C ARG A 450 -7.50 13.06 14.93
N SER A 451 -7.74 12.97 13.63
CA SER A 451 -8.52 13.96 12.88
C SER A 451 -9.93 14.15 13.44
N SER A 452 -10.35 15.40 13.56
CA SER A 452 -11.73 15.77 13.88
C SER A 452 -12.70 15.46 12.73
N ALA A 453 -12.21 15.28 11.50
CA ALA A 453 -13.00 14.85 10.35
C ALA A 453 -13.20 13.34 10.28
N ASN A 454 -12.57 12.55 11.15
CA ASN A 454 -12.71 11.09 11.16
C ASN A 454 -14.12 10.68 11.65
N PRO A 455 -14.98 10.12 10.78
CA PRO A 455 -16.38 9.81 11.11
C PRO A 455 -16.55 8.44 11.79
N TRP A 456 -15.47 7.65 11.91
CA TRP A 456 -15.50 6.35 12.58
C TRP A 456 -15.63 6.51 14.10
N PRO A 457 -16.09 5.47 14.82
CA PRO A 457 -16.13 5.49 16.28
C PRO A 457 -14.82 5.95 16.92
N ARG A 458 -14.89 6.75 17.99
CA ARG A 458 -13.71 7.31 18.68
C ARG A 458 -12.71 6.26 19.14
N TRP A 459 -13.17 5.07 19.51
CA TRP A 459 -12.28 3.98 19.93
C TRP A 459 -11.31 3.53 18.84
N MET A 460 -11.64 3.75 17.56
CA MET A 460 -10.78 3.37 16.45
C MET A 460 -9.54 4.26 16.32
N GLY A 461 -9.47 5.35 17.08
CA GLY A 461 -8.23 6.11 17.29
C GLY A 461 -7.67 6.75 16.02
N VAL A 462 -6.35 6.65 15.84
CA VAL A 462 -5.61 7.19 14.70
C VAL A 462 -5.42 6.09 13.66
N MET A 463 -6.42 5.99 12.80
CA MET A 463 -6.61 4.86 11.89
C MET A 463 -5.65 4.89 10.70
N HIS A 464 -5.41 3.71 10.11
CA HIS A 464 -4.67 3.53 8.86
C HIS A 464 -5.15 4.50 7.77
N GLY A 465 -4.22 5.20 7.13
CA GLY A 465 -4.47 6.13 6.02
C GLY A 465 -4.97 7.53 6.39
N TYR A 466 -5.38 7.77 7.65
CA TYR A 466 -5.89 9.08 8.06
C TYR A 466 -4.80 10.15 8.24
N GLU A 467 -3.52 9.81 8.14
CA GLU A 467 -2.45 10.80 8.06
C GLU A 467 -2.32 11.42 6.66
N ILE A 468 -2.91 10.79 5.63
CA ILE A 468 -2.80 11.26 4.24
C ILE A 468 -3.45 12.63 4.05
N GLU A 469 -4.56 12.90 4.75
CA GLU A 469 -5.31 14.17 4.63
C GLU A 469 -4.44 15.38 4.96
N TYR A 470 -3.51 15.23 5.91
CA TYR A 470 -2.56 16.27 6.29
C TYR A 470 -1.46 16.43 5.26
N ALA A 471 -1.02 15.34 4.62
CA ALA A 471 0.02 15.35 3.59
C ALA A 471 -0.43 16.02 2.28
N PHE A 472 -1.73 16.05 2.00
CA PHE A 472 -2.28 16.71 0.81
C PHE A 472 -2.99 18.04 1.10
N GLY A 473 -3.05 18.48 2.36
CA GLY A 473 -3.65 19.77 2.70
C GLY A 473 -5.18 19.76 2.73
N GLN A 474 -5.82 18.63 3.02
CA GLN A 474 -7.28 18.54 3.10
C GLN A 474 -7.92 19.52 4.11
N PRO A 475 -7.33 19.81 5.29
CA PRO A 475 -7.87 20.86 6.17
C PRO A 475 -8.00 22.24 5.50
N TYR A 476 -7.20 22.51 4.46
CA TYR A 476 -7.33 23.72 3.65
C TYR A 476 -8.30 23.55 2.48
N TRP A 477 -8.29 22.39 1.83
CA TRP A 477 -9.09 22.12 0.63
C TRP A 477 -10.58 21.88 0.95
N ARG A 478 -10.86 21.22 2.07
CA ARG A 478 -12.20 20.81 2.53
C ARG A 478 -12.38 21.13 4.02
N PRO A 479 -12.24 22.40 4.45
CA PRO A 479 -12.30 22.77 5.87
C PRO A 479 -13.65 22.44 6.53
N HIS A 480 -14.72 22.32 5.74
CA HIS A 480 -16.07 22.01 6.24
C HIS A 480 -16.24 20.57 6.76
N LEU A 481 -15.29 19.66 6.45
CA LEU A 481 -15.32 18.29 6.96
C LEU A 481 -14.83 18.18 8.41
N TYR A 482 -14.13 19.21 8.89
CA TYR A 482 -13.48 19.23 10.20
C TYR A 482 -14.33 19.97 11.23
N ASP A 483 -14.07 19.70 12.50
CA ASP A 483 -14.61 20.51 13.59
C ASP A 483 -14.09 21.95 13.48
N GLN A 484 -14.99 22.91 13.36
CA GLN A 484 -14.64 24.32 13.19
C GLN A 484 -13.95 24.90 14.43
N ALA A 485 -14.11 24.29 15.61
CA ALA A 485 -13.37 24.68 16.80
C ALA A 485 -11.89 24.24 16.77
N GLN A 486 -11.54 23.27 15.92
CA GLN A 486 -10.20 22.67 15.84
C GLN A 486 -9.50 22.94 14.49
N ILE A 487 -10.19 23.55 13.52
CA ILE A 487 -9.70 23.70 12.15
C ILE A 487 -8.35 24.41 12.02
N ASP A 488 -8.03 25.35 12.91
CA ASP A 488 -6.74 26.04 12.88
C ASP A 488 -5.59 25.12 13.31
N ASP A 489 -5.82 24.24 14.28
CA ASP A 489 -4.87 23.20 14.67
C ASP A 489 -4.72 22.15 13.55
N GLU A 490 -5.82 21.73 12.92
CA GLU A 490 -5.81 20.80 11.78
C GLU A 490 -4.97 21.33 10.61
N LYS A 491 -5.18 22.61 10.25
CA LYS A 491 -4.41 23.33 9.22
C LYS A 491 -2.94 23.49 9.61
N ARG A 492 -2.67 23.79 10.88
CA ARG A 492 -1.30 23.92 11.39
C ARG A 492 -0.55 22.60 11.32
N LEU A 493 -1.15 21.49 11.75
CA LEU A 493 -0.55 20.17 11.63
C LEU A 493 -0.28 19.81 10.17
N SER A 494 -1.25 20.07 9.28
CA SER A 494 -1.09 19.85 7.85
C SER A 494 0.05 20.68 7.26
N SER A 495 0.20 21.95 7.62
CA SER A 495 1.32 22.78 7.16
C SER A 495 2.67 22.22 7.62
N ILE A 496 2.78 21.79 8.87
CA ILE A 496 4.02 21.19 9.39
C ILE A 496 4.38 19.92 8.61
N ILE A 497 3.39 19.08 8.35
CA ILE A 497 3.55 17.85 7.57
C ILE A 497 3.96 18.15 6.13
N MET A 498 3.21 18.99 5.41
CA MET A 498 3.55 19.33 4.02
C MET A 498 4.97 19.91 3.92
N GLN A 499 5.34 20.82 4.81
CA GLN A 499 6.67 21.43 4.85
C GLN A 499 7.79 20.41 5.07
N ILE A 500 7.64 19.50 6.04
CA ILE A 500 8.64 18.45 6.29
C ILE A 500 8.81 17.57 5.05
N TRP A 501 7.71 17.15 4.42
CA TRP A 501 7.75 16.22 3.28
C TRP A 501 8.37 16.89 2.05
N ALA A 502 8.03 18.16 1.78
CA ALA A 502 8.58 18.92 0.68
C ALA A 502 10.07 19.27 0.88
N ASN A 503 10.46 19.70 2.08
CA ASN A 503 11.87 19.93 2.42
C ASN A 503 12.72 18.67 2.22
N PHE A 504 12.18 17.51 2.64
CA PHE A 504 12.78 16.23 2.38
C PHE A 504 12.82 15.89 0.88
N ALA A 505 11.75 16.17 0.14
CA ALA A 505 11.71 15.91 -1.29
C ALA A 505 12.78 16.69 -2.05
N ASN A 506 13.04 17.94 -1.65
CA ASN A 506 14.05 18.79 -2.26
C ASN A 506 15.49 18.39 -1.87
N THR A 507 15.73 18.08 -0.59
CA THR A 507 17.11 17.95 -0.06
C THR A 507 17.53 16.52 0.33
N GLY A 508 16.57 15.64 0.62
CA GLY A 508 16.80 14.33 1.22
C GLY A 508 17.24 14.37 2.68
N LYS A 509 17.12 15.53 3.35
CA LYS A 509 17.51 15.77 4.74
C LYS A 509 16.36 16.44 5.48
N ILE A 510 16.30 16.18 6.79
CA ILE A 510 15.49 16.92 7.74
C ILE A 510 16.43 17.65 8.72
N ASP A 511 15.96 18.75 9.31
CA ASP A 511 16.66 19.49 10.35
C ASP A 511 16.99 18.64 11.59
N SER A 512 17.92 19.15 12.40
CA SER A 512 18.50 18.43 13.55
C SER A 512 17.50 18.05 14.65
N PHE A 513 16.29 18.65 14.67
CA PHE A 513 15.24 18.26 15.62
C PHE A 513 14.70 16.86 15.36
N TRP A 514 14.82 16.34 14.13
CA TRP A 514 14.42 14.99 13.77
C TRP A 514 15.68 14.11 13.65
N PRO A 515 15.98 13.28 14.66
CA PRO A 515 17.16 12.43 14.62
C PRO A 515 17.06 11.40 13.50
N ARG A 516 18.21 11.10 12.87
CA ARG A 516 18.31 9.97 11.93
C ARG A 516 17.95 8.67 12.65
N TYR A 517 17.16 7.86 11.96
CA TYR A 517 16.83 6.51 12.38
C TYR A 517 18.07 5.61 12.30
N ASN A 518 18.20 4.72 13.27
CA ASN A 518 19.15 3.62 13.28
C ASN A 518 18.53 2.45 14.05
N LYS A 519 18.96 1.23 13.74
CA LYS A 519 18.39 0.01 14.36
C LYS A 519 18.60 -0.13 15.86
N ILE A 520 19.53 0.63 16.45
CA ILE A 520 19.88 0.50 17.87
C ILE A 520 18.90 1.30 18.71
N GLU A 521 18.70 2.57 18.35
CA GLU A 521 17.85 3.49 19.11
C GLU A 521 16.41 3.53 18.59
N ARG A 522 16.19 3.17 17.31
CA ARG A 522 14.90 3.18 16.61
C ARG A 522 14.07 4.43 16.91
N LYS A 523 14.71 5.60 16.83
CA LYS A 523 14.09 6.90 17.12
C LYS A 523 13.08 7.28 16.05
N ALA A 524 11.90 7.69 16.48
CA ALA A 524 10.83 8.21 15.64
C ALA A 524 10.36 9.58 16.14
N LEU A 525 10.08 10.52 15.25
CA LEU A 525 9.43 11.77 15.61
C LEU A 525 7.93 11.54 15.82
N GLU A 526 7.40 11.94 16.96
CA GLU A 526 5.95 11.98 17.17
C GLU A 526 5.33 13.13 16.39
N LEU A 527 4.34 12.81 15.55
CA LEU A 527 3.50 13.77 14.86
C LEU A 527 2.10 13.74 15.47
N GLY A 528 1.84 14.68 16.38
CA GLY A 528 0.72 14.64 17.32
C GLY A 528 0.41 16.00 17.96
N GLU A 529 -0.32 15.99 19.07
CA GLU A 529 -0.57 17.21 19.87
C GLU A 529 0.71 17.89 20.39
N SER A 530 1.78 17.12 20.58
CA SER A 530 3.10 17.67 20.95
C SER A 530 3.64 18.58 19.85
N THR A 531 3.48 18.18 18.60
CA THR A 531 3.85 18.94 17.39
C THR A 531 3.10 20.28 17.32
N LEU A 532 1.79 20.27 17.58
CA LEU A 532 0.97 21.49 17.61
C LEU A 532 1.41 22.49 18.68
N ARG A 533 1.90 21.99 19.83
CA ARG A 533 2.47 22.82 20.90
C ARG A 533 3.88 23.32 20.61
N GLY A 534 4.41 23.09 19.41
CA GLY A 534 5.78 23.46 19.02
C GLY A 534 6.85 22.62 19.71
N LYS A 535 6.50 21.44 20.23
CA LYS A 535 7.44 20.52 20.86
C LYS A 535 7.82 19.42 19.88
N HIS A 536 9.11 19.15 19.74
CA HIS A 536 9.61 17.97 19.03
C HIS A 536 9.77 16.84 20.03
N ARG A 537 8.81 15.90 20.05
CA ARG A 537 8.90 14.70 20.88
C ARG A 537 9.46 13.55 20.05
N VAL A 538 10.60 13.02 20.49
CA VAL A 538 11.19 11.81 19.91
C VAL A 538 10.80 10.63 20.80
N ILE A 539 10.27 9.58 20.19
CA ILE A 539 9.94 8.31 20.82
C ILE A 539 10.98 7.29 20.34
N SER A 540 11.41 6.39 21.23
CA SER A 540 12.35 5.31 20.90
C SER A 540 11.65 3.97 20.92
N ASP A 541 12.02 3.08 19.98
CA ASP A 541 11.59 1.68 19.90
C ASP A 541 10.05 1.52 19.95
N VAL A 542 9.36 2.22 19.03
CA VAL A 542 7.89 2.15 18.88
C VAL A 542 7.45 0.68 18.80
N HIS A 543 6.70 0.23 19.81
CA HIS A 543 6.19 -1.13 19.96
C HIS A 543 7.26 -2.24 19.94
N GLY A 544 8.53 -1.94 20.20
CA GLY A 544 9.62 -2.90 20.03
C GLY A 544 9.49 -4.18 20.85
N GLY A 545 8.87 -4.12 22.04
CA GLY A 545 8.57 -5.31 22.84
C GLY A 545 7.62 -6.28 22.13
N PHE A 546 6.55 -5.76 21.51
CA PHE A 546 5.59 -6.55 20.74
C PHE A 546 6.20 -7.07 19.44
N CYS A 547 7.00 -6.25 18.75
CA CYS A 547 7.67 -6.69 17.53
C CYS A 547 8.65 -7.83 17.79
N ARG A 548 9.48 -7.75 18.83
CA ARG A 548 10.36 -8.87 19.23
C ARG A 548 9.58 -10.15 19.52
N MET A 549 8.46 -10.06 20.22
CA MET A 549 7.60 -11.22 20.50
C MET A 549 7.00 -11.83 19.24
N ILE A 550 6.55 -11.01 18.28
CA ILE A 550 6.05 -11.47 16.99
C ILE A 550 7.17 -12.19 16.21
N ASP A 551 8.39 -11.65 16.23
CA ASP A 551 9.52 -12.25 15.51
C ASP A 551 9.98 -13.57 16.13
N GLU A 552 10.00 -13.66 17.46
CA GLU A 552 10.22 -14.91 18.19
C GLU A 552 9.16 -15.95 17.83
N ALA A 553 7.88 -15.55 17.75
CA ALA A 553 6.81 -16.45 17.34
C ALA A 553 6.97 -16.93 15.88
N LYS A 554 7.31 -16.03 14.94
CA LYS A 554 7.62 -16.39 13.55
C LYS A 554 8.80 -17.37 13.49
N ALA A 555 9.87 -17.11 14.25
CA ALA A 555 11.07 -17.95 14.29
C ALA A 555 10.78 -19.35 14.89
N PHE A 556 10.00 -19.42 15.97
CA PHE A 556 9.58 -20.67 16.60
C PHE A 556 8.82 -21.57 15.61
N VAL A 557 7.85 -21.00 14.88
CA VAL A 557 7.06 -21.75 13.90
C VAL A 557 7.93 -22.25 12.75
N LYS A 558 8.87 -21.42 12.27
CA LYS A 558 9.82 -21.81 11.22
C LYS A 558 10.70 -22.98 11.67
N GLN A 559 11.25 -22.95 12.89
CA GLN A 559 12.07 -24.04 13.43
C GLN A 559 11.27 -25.33 13.62
N LYS A 560 10.03 -25.23 14.11
CA LYS A 560 9.14 -26.37 14.26
C LYS A 560 8.89 -27.05 12.90
N SER A 561 8.58 -26.26 11.87
CA SER A 561 8.40 -26.75 10.50
C SER A 561 9.65 -27.48 9.97
N VAL A 562 10.85 -26.92 10.18
CA VAL A 562 12.12 -27.58 9.81
C VAL A 562 12.32 -28.91 10.54
N ASN A 563 12.00 -28.96 11.84
CA ASN A 563 12.13 -30.18 12.64
C ASN A 563 11.11 -31.25 12.22
N ASP A 564 9.87 -30.86 11.90
CA ASP A 564 8.82 -31.74 11.40
C ASP A 564 9.18 -32.31 10.01
N CYS A 565 9.81 -31.51 9.14
CA CYS A 565 10.38 -32.00 7.87
C CYS A 565 11.52 -33.02 8.09
N ARG A 566 12.37 -32.79 9.09
CA ARG A 566 13.48 -33.71 9.41
C ARG A 566 12.99 -35.03 10.01
N SER A 567 11.91 -35.02 10.78
CA SER A 567 11.32 -36.22 11.36
C SER A 567 10.57 -37.05 10.31
N THR A 568 9.84 -36.42 9.39
CA THR A 568 9.18 -37.11 8.26
C THR A 568 10.18 -37.76 7.30
N ARG A 569 11.28 -37.07 6.95
CA ARG A 569 12.37 -37.70 6.17
C ARG A 569 12.99 -38.91 6.88
N LYS A 570 13.08 -38.90 8.22
CA LYS A 570 13.57 -40.03 9.00
C LYS A 570 12.58 -41.19 9.04
N SER A 571 11.27 -40.93 9.11
CA SER A 571 10.25 -41.98 9.06
C SER A 571 10.17 -42.63 7.67
N ASP A 572 10.26 -41.85 6.59
CA ASP A 572 10.22 -42.38 5.22
C ASP A 572 11.47 -43.22 4.88
N SER A 573 12.63 -42.91 5.48
CA SER A 573 13.82 -43.77 5.40
C SER A 573 13.72 -45.06 6.22
N ALA A 574 12.73 -45.18 7.10
CA ALA A 574 12.53 -46.34 7.97
C ALA A 574 11.38 -47.27 7.50
N THR A 575 10.59 -46.86 6.50
CA THR A 575 9.46 -47.65 5.96
C THR A 575 9.53 -47.75 4.44
N SER A 576 10.50 -48.50 3.92
CA SER A 576 10.49 -49.00 2.55
C SER A 576 10.03 -50.46 2.50
N THR A 577 8.79 -50.76 2.87
CA THR A 577 8.08 -51.98 2.40
C THR A 577 6.58 -51.86 2.62
N THR A 578 5.84 -51.98 1.51
CA THR A 578 4.45 -52.43 1.32
C THR A 578 3.45 -51.39 0.77
N SER A 579 2.88 -51.79 -0.36
CA SER A 579 1.82 -51.16 -1.16
C SER A 579 0.44 -51.37 -0.55
N SER A 580 -0.45 -50.37 -0.64
CA SER A 580 -1.82 -50.55 -1.12
C SER A 580 -2.57 -49.21 -1.23
N SER A 581 -3.54 -49.19 -2.12
CA SER A 581 -4.33 -48.07 -2.65
C SER A 581 -5.69 -47.89 -1.94
N SER A 582 -6.08 -46.65 -1.60
CA SER A 582 -7.45 -46.12 -1.72
C SER A 582 -7.54 -44.62 -1.34
N PRO A 583 -8.56 -43.85 -1.78
CA PRO A 583 -8.51 -42.39 -1.88
C PRO A 583 -9.21 -41.66 -0.73
N ILE A 584 -8.59 -40.61 -0.19
CA ILE A 584 -9.26 -39.57 0.61
C ILE A 584 -8.78 -38.21 0.13
N ALA A 585 -9.62 -37.55 -0.67
CA ALA A 585 -9.54 -36.12 -0.94
C ALA A 585 -10.11 -35.39 0.27
N THR A 586 -9.34 -34.44 0.83
CA THR A 586 -9.70 -33.23 1.66
C THR A 586 -8.51 -32.77 2.54
N LEU A 587 -7.32 -33.37 2.45
CA LEU A 587 -6.11 -32.95 3.20
C LEU A 587 -5.00 -32.29 2.35
N PHE A 588 -5.30 -31.91 1.11
CA PHE A 588 -4.29 -31.59 0.08
C PHE A 588 -3.64 -30.20 0.16
N VAL A 589 -4.15 -29.26 0.96
CA VAL A 589 -3.61 -27.87 0.99
C VAL A 589 -2.49 -27.70 2.03
N ILE A 590 -2.56 -28.42 3.16
CA ILE A 590 -1.55 -28.36 4.23
C ILE A 590 -0.37 -29.28 3.91
N SER A 591 -0.65 -30.47 3.36
CA SER A 591 0.36 -31.45 2.95
C SER A 591 1.23 -30.94 1.81
N LEU A 592 0.67 -30.18 0.85
CA LEU A 592 1.47 -29.55 -0.22
C LEU A 592 2.32 -28.39 0.29
N SER A 593 1.83 -27.60 1.26
CA SER A 593 2.61 -26.50 1.86
C SER A 593 3.81 -27.01 2.68
N ILE A 594 3.62 -28.11 3.44
CA ILE A 594 4.70 -28.78 4.16
C ILE A 594 5.63 -29.47 3.16
N ALA A 595 5.13 -30.19 2.15
CA ALA A 595 5.97 -30.83 1.14
C ALA A 595 6.80 -29.84 0.33
N ILE A 596 6.24 -28.70 -0.10
CA ILE A 596 6.97 -27.65 -0.82
C ILE A 596 8.02 -26.98 0.09
N THR A 597 7.71 -26.78 1.37
CA THR A 597 8.66 -26.25 2.37
C THR A 597 9.78 -27.25 2.65
N CYS A 598 9.45 -28.54 2.75
CA CYS A 598 10.43 -29.62 2.92
C CYS A 598 11.23 -29.91 1.64
N ILE A 599 10.81 -29.51 0.44
CA ILE A 599 11.61 -29.67 -0.80
C ILE A 599 12.64 -28.54 -0.95
N LYS A 600 12.37 -27.35 -0.36
CA LYS A 600 13.26 -26.18 -0.40
C LYS A 600 14.28 -26.11 0.75
N LEU A 601 14.15 -26.96 1.77
CA LEU A 601 15.03 -27.11 2.94
C LEU A 601 15.82 -28.41 2.88
#